data_AF-Q71I67-F1
#
_entry.id   AF-Q71I67-F1
#
_cell.length_a   1.000
_cell.length_b   1.000
_cell.length_c   1.000
_cell.angle_alpha   90.00
_cell.angle_beta   90.00
_cell.angle_gamma   90.00
#
_symmetry.space_group_name_H-M   'P 1'
#
loop_
_entity.id
_entity.type
_entity.pdbx_description
1 polymer ?
#
loop_
_entity_poly.entity_id
_entity_poly.type
_entity_poly.pdbx_seq_one_letter_code
_entity_poly.pdbx_strand_id
1 'polypeptide(L)' 'EFILAGASAVQIGSMAFHDKLAIKHVIDGLPAVLADMGASDVTSLVGQWQSNKQ' A
#
# COMPACT_ATOMS: atom_id res chain seq x y z
N GLU A 1 -3.55 -0.88 2.09
CA GLU A 1 -4.27 -0.81 3.39
C GLU A 1 -3.50 -0.06 4.48
N PHE A 2 -2.27 -0.44 4.86
CA PHE A 2 -1.51 0.27 5.91
C PHE A 2 -1.44 1.80 5.73
N ILE A 3 -1.21 2.26 4.49
CA ILE A 3 -1.23 3.69 4.15
C ILE A 3 -2.60 4.31 4.43
N LEU A 4 -3.69 3.69 3.94
CA LEU A 4 -5.06 4.11 4.21
C LEU A 4 -5.35 4.21 5.71
N ALA A 5 -4.83 3.26 6.51
CA ALA A 5 -4.97 3.25 7.95
C ALA A 5 -4.15 4.33 8.68
N GLY A 6 -3.32 5.10 7.97
CA GLY A 6 -2.57 6.24 8.51
C GLY A 6 -1.06 6.07 8.54
N ALA A 7 -0.51 4.95 8.05
CA ALA A 7 0.95 4.81 7.94
C ALA A 7 1.51 5.74 6.85
N SER A 8 2.64 6.38 7.11
CA SER A 8 3.39 7.13 6.08
C SER A 8 4.40 6.26 5.33
N ALA A 9 4.76 5.09 5.87
CA ALA A 9 5.66 4.11 5.28
C ALA A 9 5.29 2.70 5.75
N VAL A 10 5.66 1.68 4.97
CA VAL A 10 5.36 0.27 5.27
C VAL A 10 6.63 -0.55 5.15
N GLN A 11 6.98 -1.28 6.21
CA GLN A 11 8.07 -2.24 6.21
C GLN A 11 7.55 -3.63 5.84
N ILE A 12 8.31 -4.35 5.00
CA ILE A 12 8.02 -5.74 4.63
C ILE A 12 9.20 -6.61 5.08
N GLY A 13 8.97 -7.47 6.08
CA GLY A 13 10.00 -8.35 6.65
C GLY A 13 9.88 -9.79 6.15
N SER A 14 8.93 -10.54 6.71
CA SER A 14 8.83 -12.00 6.53
C SER A 14 8.67 -12.46 5.06
N MET A 15 8.12 -11.59 4.21
CA MET A 15 7.90 -11.92 2.79
C MET A 15 9.23 -12.13 2.03
N ALA A 16 10.30 -11.44 2.44
CA ALA A 16 11.61 -11.55 1.79
C ALA A 16 12.24 -12.95 1.91
N PHE A 17 11.81 -13.76 2.89
CA PHE A 17 12.26 -15.15 3.03
C PHE A 17 11.57 -16.11 2.05
N HIS A 18 10.38 -15.74 1.57
CA HIS A 18 9.55 -16.58 0.70
C HIS A 18 9.68 -16.16 -0.78
N ASP A 19 9.80 -14.86 -1.02
CA ASP A 19 9.98 -14.27 -2.33
C ASP A 19 11.08 -13.21 -2.28
N LYS A 20 12.23 -13.51 -2.90
CA LYS A 20 13.38 -12.60 -2.95
C LYS A 20 13.09 -11.31 -3.72
N LEU A 21 12.04 -11.29 -4.53
CA LEU A 21 11.59 -10.14 -5.31
C LEU A 21 10.31 -9.51 -4.75
N ALA A 22 9.88 -9.88 -3.53
CA ALA A 22 8.65 -9.38 -2.92
C ALA A 22 8.54 -7.84 -2.94
N ILE A 23 9.63 -7.15 -2.62
CA ILE A 23 9.66 -5.67 -2.65
C ILE A 23 9.44 -5.16 -4.08
N LYS A 24 10.10 -5.76 -5.07
CA LYS A 24 9.93 -5.38 -6.49
C LYS A 24 8.49 -5.58 -6.94
N HIS A 25 7.88 -6.72 -6.62
CA HIS A 25 6.48 -7.01 -6.97
C HIS A 25 5.51 -6.00 -6.35
N VAL A 26 5.74 -5.60 -5.10
CA VAL A 26 4.92 -4.57 -4.44
C VAL A 26 5.08 -3.22 -5.13
N ILE A 27 6.32 -2.80 -5.43
CA ILE A 27 6.58 -1.50 -6.08
C ILE A 27 6.01 -1.47 -7.50
N ASP A 28 6.19 -2.54 -8.27
CA ASP A 28 5.69 -2.62 -9.66
C ASP A 28 4.15 -2.64 -9.72
N GLY A 29 3.48 -3.24 -8.73
CA GLY A 29 2.02 -3.30 -8.65
C GLY A 29 1.38 -2.02 -8.10
N LEU A 30 2.14 -1.20 -7.38
CA LEU A 30 1.61 -0.02 -6.69
C LEU A 30 0.95 1.00 -7.63
N PRO A 31 1.51 1.35 -8.81
CA PRO A 31 0.87 2.31 -9.72
C PRO A 31 -0.52 1.86 -10.19
N ALA A 32 -0.73 0.56 -10.46
CA ALA A 32 -2.02 0.05 -10.88
C ALA A 32 -3.07 0.19 -9.75
N VAL A 33 -2.68 -0.17 -8.52
CA VAL A 33 -3.55 -0.01 -7.34
C VAL A 33 -3.89 1.46 -7.10
N LEU A 34 -2.92 2.38 -7.26
CA LEU A 34 -3.17 3.81 -7.13
C LEU A 34 -4.15 4.32 -8.19
N ALA A 35 -3.98 3.89 -9.44
CA ALA A 35 -4.87 4.27 -10.54
C ALA A 35 -6.31 3.78 -10.31
N ASP A 36 -6.49 2.53 -9.85
CA ASP A 36 -7.81 1.97 -9.50
C ASP A 36 -8.50 2.74 -8.36
N MET A 37 -7.69 3.32 -7.47
CA MET A 37 -8.16 4.16 -6.37
C MET A 37 -8.34 5.63 -6.75
N GLY A 38 -8.06 6.01 -8.00
CA GLY A 38 -8.11 7.41 -8.46
C GLY A 38 -7.04 8.31 -7.82
N ALA A 39 -5.95 7.74 -7.32
CA ALA A 39 -4.86 8.46 -6.67
C ALA A 39 -3.63 8.52 -7.58
N SER A 40 -2.96 9.66 -7.59
CA SER A 40 -1.67 9.84 -8.29
C SER A 40 -0.46 9.71 -7.38
N ASP A 41 -0.66 9.73 -6.06
CA ASP A 41 0.40 9.72 -5.05
C ASP A 41 -0.04 8.93 -3.82
N VAL A 42 0.84 8.10 -3.24
CA VAL A 42 0.53 7.33 -2.02
C VAL A 42 0.22 8.23 -0.82
N THR A 43 0.82 9.42 -0.76
CA THR A 43 0.64 10.37 0.34
C THR A 43 -0.78 10.90 0.39
N SER A 44 -1.45 11.01 -0.77
CA SER A 44 -2.85 11.44 -0.78
C SER A 44 -3.75 10.43 -0.06
N LEU A 45 -3.35 9.16 0.03
CA LEU A 45 -4.14 8.09 0.63
C LEU A 45 -3.95 7.95 2.15
N VAL A 46 -2.98 8.64 2.74
CA VAL A 46 -2.68 8.48 4.18
C VAL A 46 -3.89 8.84 5.03
N GLY A 47 -4.34 7.91 5.87
CA GLY A 47 -5.44 8.15 6.83
C GLY A 47 -6.84 8.23 6.21
N GLN A 48 -7.00 7.88 4.93
CA GLN A 48 -8.31 7.90 4.26
C GLN A 48 -9.22 6.71 4.59
N TRP A 49 -8.79 5.77 5.44
CA TRP A 49 -9.60 4.59 5.78
C TRP A 49 -10.96 4.98 6.39
N GLN A 50 -12.03 4.61 5.69
CA GLN A 50 -13.40 4.73 6.19
C GLN A 50 -13.84 3.37 6.74
N SER A 51 -14.10 3.30 8.04
CA SER A 51 -14.67 2.10 8.66
C SER A 51 -16.15 2.02 8.32
N ASN A 52 -16.58 0.94 7.68
CA ASN A 52 -18.00 0.68 7.40
C ASN A 52 -18.80 0.14 8.62
N LYS A 53 -18.27 0.33 9.84
CA LYS A 53 -19.02 -0.01 11.06
C LYS A 53 -20.16 0.99 11.26
N GLN A 54 -21.37 0.50 11.02
CA GLN A 54 -22.61 1.07 11.56
C GLN A 54 -22.59 0.98 13.09
#